data_AF-A0A2T7UX90-F1
#
_entry.id   AF-A0A2T7UX90-F1
#
_cell.length_a   1.000
_cell.length_b   1.000
_cell.length_c   1.000
_cell.angle_alpha   90.00
_cell.angle_beta   90.00
_cell.angle_gamma   90.00
#
_symmetry.space_group_name_H-M   'P 1'
#
loop_
_entity.id
_entity.type
_entity.pdbx_description
1 polymer ?
#
loop_
_entity_poly.entity_id
_entity_poly.type
_entity_poly.pdbx_seq_one_letter_code
_entity_poly.pdbx_strand_id
1 'polypeptide(L)'
;MRLALVLLLLLAACGRPLTVHETDLATRLFGPGLDTTQVRFYRNGFVGMRSHLYPARPRTTCRERILPPPDQPYERGRAAGIVLFNTVNVRPDVLRPDFAWHREGLMSLGAAMYLVHELTHVWQWQNRALTGYSPLRVGSEHATSDDPYLFDTEANVRFLDYGYEQQASLVEEYLCCQVLDPEGARTARLQGLISQVMTPGDLPDVQVLLPWRGVERAGICG
;
A
#
# COMPACT_ATOMS: atom_id res chain seq x y z
N MET A 1 -24.19 17.46 -24.85
CA MET A 1 -24.28 16.28 -23.96
C MET A 1 -23.48 15.07 -24.47
N ARG A 2 -23.66 14.58 -25.70
CA ARG A 2 -22.90 13.41 -26.22
C ARG A 2 -21.38 13.63 -26.29
N LEU A 3 -20.91 14.79 -26.77
CA LEU A 3 -19.48 15.12 -26.80
C LEU A 3 -18.86 15.21 -25.39
N ALA A 4 -19.58 15.81 -24.44
CA ALA A 4 -19.13 15.91 -23.05
C ALA A 4 -19.06 14.53 -22.37
N LEU A 5 -20.02 13.64 -22.65
CA LEU A 5 -19.98 12.25 -22.16
C LEU A 5 -18.79 11.48 -22.76
N VAL A 6 -18.54 11.62 -24.06
CA VAL A 6 -17.38 11.01 -24.73
C VAL A 6 -16.08 11.55 -24.16
N LEU A 7 -15.98 12.86 -23.92
CA LEU A 7 -14.80 13.48 -23.31
C LEU A 7 -14.56 12.96 -21.88
N LEU A 8 -15.63 12.82 -21.08
CA LEU A 8 -15.54 12.24 -19.73
C LEU A 8 -15.16 10.76 -19.74
N LEU A 9 -15.65 9.98 -20.72
CA LEU A 9 -15.26 8.58 -20.92
C LEU A 9 -13.80 8.44 -21.37
N LEU A 10 -13.33 9.35 -22.24
CA LEU A 10 -11.93 9.41 -22.66
C LEU A 10 -11.01 9.78 -21.49
N LEU A 11 -11.44 10.69 -20.61
CA LEU A 11 -10.72 11.05 -19.38
C LEU A 11 -10.68 9.88 -18.37
N ALA A 12 -11.77 9.10 -18.25
CA ALA A 12 -11.80 7.89 -17.43
C ALA A 12 -10.88 6.76 -17.96
N ALA A 13 -10.53 6.80 -19.26
CA ALA A 13 -9.62 5.85 -19.90
C ALA A 13 -8.13 6.24 -19.80
N CYS A 14 -7.79 7.39 -19.21
CA CYS A 14 -6.40 7.89 -19.18
C CYS A 14 -5.45 7.11 -18.25
N GLY A 15 -5.94 6.16 -17.45
CA GLY A 15 -5.12 5.31 -16.59
C GLY A 15 -5.05 3.86 -17.07
N ARG A 16 -3.94 3.16 -16.79
CA ARG A 16 -3.86 1.71 -17.05
C ARG A 16 -4.69 0.94 -16.01
N PRO A 17 -5.40 -0.14 -16.39
CA PRO A 17 -6.00 -1.04 -15.41
C PRO A 17 -4.90 -1.80 -14.63
N LEU A 18 -5.32 -2.52 -13.59
CA LEU A 18 -4.46 -3.52 -12.95
C LEU A 18 -4.09 -4.60 -13.97
N THR A 19 -2.86 -5.11 -13.87
CA THR A 19 -2.44 -6.29 -14.62
C THR A 19 -3.07 -7.55 -14.03
N VAL A 20 -2.87 -8.70 -14.68
CA VAL A 20 -3.33 -9.99 -14.14
C VAL A 20 -2.65 -10.30 -12.80
N HIS A 21 -1.36 -10.02 -12.64
CA HIS A 21 -0.62 -10.28 -11.40
C HIS A 21 -1.03 -9.32 -10.28
N GLU A 22 -1.23 -8.04 -10.59
CA GLU A 22 -1.72 -7.06 -9.62
C GLU A 22 -3.15 -7.40 -9.19
N THR A 23 -4.00 -7.84 -10.12
CA THR A 23 -5.38 -8.27 -9.84
C THR A 23 -5.40 -9.52 -8.97
N ASP A 24 -4.55 -10.52 -9.25
CA ASP A 24 -4.46 -11.75 -8.46
C ASP A 24 -4.04 -11.45 -7.01
N LEU A 25 -2.97 -10.66 -6.83
CA LEU A 25 -2.53 -10.24 -5.49
C LEU A 25 -3.60 -9.42 -4.76
N ALA A 26 -4.23 -8.47 -5.44
CA ALA A 26 -5.30 -7.65 -4.87
C ALA A 26 -6.51 -8.50 -4.44
N THR A 27 -6.95 -9.43 -5.29
CA THR A 27 -8.12 -10.26 -4.99
C THR A 27 -7.85 -11.19 -3.82
N ARG A 28 -6.62 -11.73 -3.70
CA ARG A 28 -6.23 -12.56 -2.55
C ARG A 28 -6.22 -11.76 -1.26
N LEU A 29 -5.77 -10.51 -1.28
CA LEU A 29 -5.63 -9.71 -0.07
C LEU A 29 -6.94 -9.05 0.38
N PHE A 30 -7.65 -8.40 -0.54
CA PHE A 30 -8.85 -7.61 -0.24
C PHE A 30 -10.16 -8.40 -0.42
N GLY A 31 -10.11 -9.54 -1.13
CA GLY A 31 -11.30 -10.33 -1.43
C GLY A 31 -12.35 -9.54 -2.21
N PRO A 32 -13.66 -9.80 -1.97
CA PRO A 32 -14.74 -9.09 -2.65
C PRO A 32 -14.89 -7.62 -2.19
N GLY A 33 -14.14 -7.20 -1.18
CA GLY A 33 -14.19 -5.83 -0.65
C GLY A 33 -13.56 -4.78 -1.59
N LEU A 34 -12.80 -5.19 -2.60
CA LEU A 34 -12.20 -4.31 -3.60
C LEU A 34 -12.63 -4.71 -5.01
N ASP A 35 -13.36 -3.84 -5.70
CA ASP A 35 -13.64 -3.96 -7.13
C ASP A 35 -12.41 -3.51 -7.93
N THR A 36 -11.58 -4.49 -8.29
CA THR A 36 -10.36 -4.31 -9.08
C THR A 36 -10.62 -3.80 -10.50
N THR A 37 -11.84 -4.01 -11.04
CA THR A 37 -12.18 -3.60 -12.41
C THR A 37 -12.31 -2.09 -12.56
N GLN A 38 -12.55 -1.38 -11.44
CA GLN A 38 -12.61 0.08 -11.40
C GLN A 38 -11.24 0.74 -11.15
N VAL A 39 -10.25 -0.02 -10.69
CA VAL A 39 -8.94 0.52 -10.30
C VAL A 39 -8.13 0.96 -11.51
N ARG A 40 -7.54 2.15 -11.45
CA ARG A 40 -6.67 2.68 -12.51
C ARG A 40 -5.37 3.23 -11.92
N PHE A 41 -4.26 3.01 -12.62
CA PHE A 41 -3.00 3.70 -12.38
C PHE A 41 -2.81 4.82 -13.41
N TYR A 42 -2.59 6.04 -12.93
CA TYR A 42 -2.38 7.22 -13.76
C TYR A 42 -0.99 7.81 -13.55
N ARG A 43 -0.27 8.08 -14.63
CA ARG A 43 1.02 8.77 -14.59
C ARG A 43 0.80 10.26 -14.30
N ASN A 44 1.21 10.73 -13.13
CA ASN A 44 0.99 12.12 -12.71
C ASN A 44 2.29 12.80 -12.27
N GLY A 45 2.76 13.76 -13.07
CA GLY A 45 3.99 14.52 -12.80
C GLY A 45 3.91 15.51 -11.62
N PHE A 46 2.70 15.80 -11.13
CA PHE A 46 2.50 16.67 -9.97
C PHE A 46 2.68 15.93 -8.63
N VAL A 47 2.68 14.60 -8.63
CA VAL A 47 2.90 13.80 -7.42
C VAL A 47 4.35 13.92 -6.96
N GLY A 48 4.54 14.19 -5.67
CA GLY A 48 5.86 14.32 -5.07
C GLY A 48 6.66 15.53 -5.57
N MET A 49 6.04 16.61 -6.05
CA MET A 49 6.77 17.85 -6.40
C MET A 49 7.51 18.49 -5.20
N ARG A 50 7.05 18.20 -3.98
CA ARG A 50 7.70 18.63 -2.73
C ARG A 50 8.42 17.46 -2.09
N SER A 51 9.61 17.73 -1.55
CA SER A 51 10.32 16.80 -0.68
C SER A 51 10.13 17.20 0.76
N HIS A 52 9.99 16.21 1.63
CA HIS A 52 9.87 16.39 3.06
C HIS A 52 11.04 15.69 3.74
N LEU A 53 11.50 16.26 4.86
CA LEU A 53 12.47 15.60 5.72
C LEU A 53 11.71 14.90 6.84
N TYR A 54 12.03 13.63 7.05
CA TYR A 54 11.46 12.83 8.12
C TYR A 54 12.61 12.31 9.00
N PRO A 55 12.43 12.18 10.31
CA PRO A 55 13.34 11.41 11.13
C PRO A 55 13.50 10.00 10.55
N ALA A 56 14.71 9.46 10.61
CA ALA A 56 14.94 8.07 10.25
C ALA A 56 14.05 7.17 11.12
N ARG A 57 13.28 6.30 10.46
CA ARG A 57 12.27 5.50 11.16
C ARG A 57 12.94 4.37 11.94
N PRO A 58 12.41 4.02 13.12
CA PRO A 58 12.86 2.83 13.83
C PRO A 58 12.70 1.58 12.96
N ARG A 59 13.73 0.72 12.92
CA ARG A 59 13.69 -0.55 12.18
C ARG A 59 12.98 -1.66 12.94
N THR A 60 11.77 -1.36 13.41
CA THR A 60 10.93 -2.29 14.19
C THR A 60 9.90 -3.02 13.34
N THR A 61 9.62 -2.54 12.13
CA THR A 61 8.68 -3.14 11.16
C THR A 61 9.39 -3.94 10.09
N CYS A 62 8.71 -4.95 9.53
CA CYS A 62 9.18 -5.69 8.37
C CYS A 62 9.52 -4.71 7.23
N ARG A 63 8.64 -3.73 6.98
CA ARG A 63 8.85 -2.63 6.02
C ARG A 63 10.19 -1.92 6.20
N GLU A 64 10.58 -1.59 7.43
CA GLU A 64 11.85 -0.89 7.70
C GLU A 64 13.06 -1.85 7.82
N ARG A 65 12.82 -3.12 8.16
CA ARG A 65 13.87 -4.15 8.27
C ARG A 65 14.31 -4.70 6.90
N ILE A 66 13.43 -4.69 5.89
CA ILE A 66 13.80 -5.09 4.53
C ILE A 66 14.67 -4.05 3.82
N LEU A 67 14.73 -2.81 4.31
CA LEU A 67 15.59 -1.76 3.76
C LEU A 67 16.99 -1.79 4.40
N PRO A 68 18.01 -1.23 3.73
CA PRO A 68 19.31 -0.97 4.35
C PRO A 68 19.17 -0.13 5.63
N PRO A 69 20.03 -0.32 6.64
CA PRO A 69 20.04 0.55 7.81
C PRO A 69 20.24 2.02 7.39
N PRO A 70 19.51 2.98 8.01
CA PRO A 70 19.70 4.40 7.73
C PRO A 70 21.11 4.82 8.13
N ASP A 71 21.74 5.65 7.31
CA ASP A 71 23.08 6.22 7.52
C ASP A 71 23.02 7.65 8.07
N GLN A 72 21.84 8.26 8.11
CA GLN A 72 21.57 9.62 8.58
C GLN A 72 20.39 9.65 9.55
N PRO A 73 20.33 10.63 10.48
CA PRO A 73 19.22 10.78 11.41
C PRO A 73 17.92 11.28 10.74
N TYR A 74 18.01 11.79 9.51
CA TYR A 74 16.87 12.26 8.73
C TYR A 74 16.96 11.74 7.29
N GLU A 75 15.81 11.37 6.75
CA GLU A 75 15.65 10.94 5.36
C GLU A 75 14.83 11.95 4.57
N ARG A 76 15.16 12.12 3.29
CA ARG A 76 14.40 12.97 2.38
C ARG A 76 13.45 12.12 1.56
N GLY A 77 12.16 12.22 1.87
CA GLY A 77 11.08 11.54 1.17
C GLY A 77 10.36 12.44 0.18
N ARG A 78 9.74 11.84 -0.83
CA ARG A 78 8.77 12.45 -1.74
C ARG A 78 7.65 11.46 -1.93
N ALA A 79 6.39 11.92 -1.92
CA ALA A 79 5.24 11.06 -2.18
C ALA A 79 5.43 10.29 -3.49
N ALA A 80 5.18 8.97 -3.43
CA ALA A 80 5.28 8.06 -4.56
C ALA A 80 3.95 7.96 -5.33
N GLY A 81 2.85 7.95 -4.58
CA GLY A 81 1.48 7.90 -5.07
C GLY A 81 0.55 8.83 -4.28
N ILE A 82 -0.61 9.13 -4.85
CA ILE A 82 -1.79 9.64 -4.14
C ILE A 82 -3.01 8.97 -4.76
N VAL A 83 -3.94 8.48 -3.93
CA VAL A 83 -5.20 7.91 -4.41
C VAL A 83 -6.31 8.95 -4.47
N LEU A 84 -6.92 9.08 -5.64
CA LEU A 84 -8.12 9.87 -5.86
C LEU A 84 -9.22 8.94 -6.39
N PHE A 85 -10.21 8.67 -5.54
CA PHE A 85 -11.29 7.73 -5.82
C PHE A 85 -10.75 6.32 -6.12
N ASN A 86 -11.01 5.79 -7.33
CA ASN A 86 -10.47 4.50 -7.78
C ASN A 86 -9.14 4.62 -8.53
N THR A 87 -8.53 5.82 -8.57
CA THR A 87 -7.33 6.08 -9.37
C THR A 87 -6.12 6.35 -8.48
N VAL A 88 -5.09 5.51 -8.62
CA VAL A 88 -3.79 5.74 -8.01
C VAL A 88 -2.96 6.61 -8.95
N ASN A 89 -2.71 7.86 -8.53
CA ASN A 89 -1.86 8.80 -9.26
C ASN A 89 -0.42 8.57 -8.85
N VAL A 90 0.41 8.09 -9.77
CA VAL A 90 1.78 7.65 -9.46
C VAL A 90 2.79 8.60 -10.09
N ARG A 91 3.85 8.89 -9.33
CA ARG A 91 4.98 9.66 -9.81
C ARG A 91 5.68 8.95 -10.99
N PRO A 92 6.10 9.67 -12.05
CA PRO A 92 6.60 9.06 -13.27
C PRO A 92 7.80 8.10 -13.12
N ASP A 93 8.68 8.31 -12.16
CA ASP A 93 9.85 7.49 -11.83
C ASP A 93 9.52 6.25 -10.99
N VAL A 94 8.35 6.23 -10.34
CA VAL A 94 7.87 5.09 -9.55
C VAL A 94 6.98 4.17 -10.37
N LEU A 95 6.22 4.72 -11.33
CA LEU A 95 5.24 3.98 -12.11
C LEU A 95 5.88 2.78 -12.83
N ARG A 96 5.37 1.58 -12.54
CA ARG A 96 5.79 0.32 -13.17
C ARG A 96 4.73 -0.23 -14.12
N PRO A 97 5.14 -1.02 -15.13
CA PRO A 97 4.21 -1.79 -15.95
C PRO A 97 3.39 -2.78 -15.10
N ASP A 98 4.03 -3.36 -14.09
CA ASP A 98 3.44 -4.28 -13.13
C ASP A 98 4.16 -4.11 -11.77
N PHE A 99 3.40 -3.93 -10.69
CA PHE A 99 3.93 -3.79 -9.34
C PHE A 99 4.02 -5.15 -8.59
N ALA A 100 3.25 -6.16 -9.01
CA ALA A 100 3.24 -7.49 -8.39
C ALA A 100 4.16 -8.49 -9.10
N TRP A 101 4.69 -8.13 -10.28
CA TRP A 101 5.53 -9.02 -11.09
C TRP A 101 6.79 -8.34 -11.64
N HIS A 102 7.88 -9.10 -11.65
CA HIS A 102 9.17 -8.76 -12.24
C HIS A 102 9.44 -9.66 -13.44
N ARG A 103 10.17 -9.13 -14.44
CA ARG A 103 10.48 -9.79 -15.72
C ARG A 103 11.10 -11.19 -15.64
N GLU A 104 11.67 -11.53 -14.50
CA GLU A 104 12.30 -12.83 -14.21
C GLU A 104 11.32 -13.86 -13.61
N GLY A 105 10.02 -13.56 -13.57
CA GLY A 105 9.02 -14.44 -12.94
C GLY A 105 8.99 -14.35 -11.42
N LEU A 106 9.50 -13.25 -10.85
CA LEU A 106 9.58 -13.01 -9.40
C LEU A 106 8.59 -11.91 -8.98
N MET A 107 8.15 -11.90 -7.73
CA MET A 107 7.43 -10.76 -7.15
C MET A 107 8.43 -9.80 -6.50
N SER A 108 8.43 -8.52 -6.90
CA SER A 108 9.22 -7.50 -6.18
C SER A 108 8.51 -7.13 -4.89
N LEU A 109 9.05 -7.51 -3.73
CA LEU A 109 8.34 -7.34 -2.46
C LEU A 109 8.03 -5.86 -2.17
N GLY A 110 9.01 -4.97 -2.34
CA GLY A 110 8.78 -3.53 -2.13
C GLY A 110 7.76 -2.91 -3.09
N ALA A 111 7.69 -3.38 -4.35
CA ALA A 111 6.71 -2.90 -5.31
C ALA A 111 5.30 -3.45 -5.00
N ALA A 112 5.21 -4.72 -4.57
CA ALA A 112 3.97 -5.34 -4.15
C ALA A 112 3.43 -4.70 -2.86
N MET A 113 4.31 -4.36 -1.91
CA MET A 113 4.00 -3.60 -0.70
C MET A 113 3.42 -2.21 -1.05
N TYR A 114 4.09 -1.46 -1.92
CA TYR A 114 3.55 -0.20 -2.43
C TYR A 114 2.16 -0.38 -3.08
N LEU A 115 1.98 -1.41 -3.90
CA LEU A 115 0.69 -1.69 -4.54
C LEU A 115 -0.41 -1.90 -3.50
N VAL A 116 -0.21 -2.75 -2.50
CA VAL A 116 -1.26 -3.03 -1.51
C VAL A 116 -1.54 -1.86 -0.57
N HIS A 117 -0.52 -1.03 -0.28
CA HIS A 117 -0.72 0.25 0.42
C HIS A 117 -1.69 1.13 -0.35
N GLU A 118 -1.40 1.42 -1.61
CA GLU A 118 -2.24 2.30 -2.44
C GLU A 118 -3.63 1.69 -2.70
N LEU A 119 -3.73 0.37 -2.89
CA LEU A 119 -5.02 -0.30 -3.04
C LEU A 119 -5.86 -0.26 -1.76
N THR A 120 -5.23 -0.16 -0.59
CA THR A 120 -5.97 0.04 0.67
C THR A 120 -6.71 1.37 0.65
N HIS A 121 -6.14 2.43 0.09
CA HIS A 121 -6.86 3.70 -0.08
C HIS A 121 -8.02 3.60 -1.08
N VAL A 122 -7.86 2.83 -2.15
CA VAL A 122 -8.99 2.57 -3.07
C VAL A 122 -10.08 1.76 -2.37
N TRP A 123 -9.71 0.74 -1.59
CA TRP A 123 -10.64 -0.03 -0.77
C TRP A 123 -11.36 0.87 0.24
N GLN A 124 -10.64 1.79 0.91
CA GLN A 124 -11.23 2.75 1.84
C GLN A 124 -12.28 3.63 1.14
N TRP A 125 -12.00 4.09 -0.08
CA TRP A 125 -12.94 4.87 -0.89
C TRP A 125 -14.18 4.08 -1.32
N GLN A 126 -13.97 2.86 -1.82
CA GLN A 126 -15.06 1.98 -2.26
C GLN A 126 -15.97 1.60 -1.09
N ASN A 127 -15.39 1.43 0.11
CA ASN A 127 -16.08 1.08 1.34
C ASN A 127 -16.31 2.28 2.27
N ARG A 128 -16.40 3.51 1.72
CA ARG A 128 -16.54 4.75 2.53
C ARG A 128 -17.72 4.79 3.50
N ALA A 129 -18.77 3.98 3.26
CA ALA A 129 -19.88 3.83 4.20
C ALA A 129 -19.45 3.09 5.49
N LEU A 130 -18.49 2.17 5.39
CA LEU A 130 -17.88 1.44 6.50
C LEU A 130 -16.74 2.24 7.13
N THR A 131 -15.84 2.79 6.31
CA THR A 131 -14.60 3.42 6.77
C THR A 131 -14.80 4.87 7.20
N GLY A 132 -15.88 5.53 6.78
CA GLY A 132 -16.07 6.97 6.94
C GLY A 132 -15.15 7.81 6.07
N TYR A 133 -14.55 7.22 5.03
CA TYR A 133 -13.58 7.90 4.16
C TYR A 133 -14.16 9.15 3.52
N SER A 134 -13.49 10.29 3.75
CA SER A 134 -13.79 11.55 3.08
C SER A 134 -12.52 12.39 2.90
N PRO A 135 -12.41 13.18 1.81
CA PRO A 135 -11.23 14.03 1.59
C PRO A 135 -10.93 15.00 2.74
N LEU A 136 -11.98 15.52 3.41
CA LEU A 136 -11.83 16.41 4.56
C LEU A 136 -11.18 15.70 5.75
N ARG A 137 -11.59 14.46 6.02
CA ARG A 137 -11.03 13.66 7.12
C ARG A 137 -9.59 13.27 6.84
N VAL A 138 -9.27 12.86 5.60
CA VAL A 138 -7.88 12.60 5.17
C VAL A 138 -7.00 13.84 5.41
N GLY A 139 -7.46 15.02 4.99
CA GLY A 139 -6.73 16.27 5.20
C GLY A 139 -6.53 16.63 6.68
N SER A 140 -7.53 16.35 7.53
CA SER A 140 -7.42 16.55 8.98
C SER A 140 -6.38 15.62 9.62
N GLU A 141 -6.38 14.33 9.24
CA GLU A 141 -5.44 13.33 9.79
C GLU A 141 -3.98 13.69 9.44
N HIS A 142 -3.74 14.18 8.22
CA HIS A 142 -2.43 14.65 7.77
C HIS A 142 -1.94 15.92 8.48
N ALA A 143 -2.83 16.74 9.04
CA ALA A 143 -2.46 17.95 9.77
C ALA A 143 -2.08 17.68 11.23
N THR A 144 -2.43 16.50 11.77
CA THR A 144 -2.30 16.16 13.18
C THR A 144 -1.15 15.19 13.50
N SER A 145 -0.53 14.56 12.50
CA SER A 145 0.53 13.56 12.68
C SER A 145 1.84 14.00 12.00
N ASP A 146 2.94 13.93 12.75
CA ASP A 146 4.29 14.24 12.25
C ASP A 146 4.83 13.16 11.30
N ASP A 147 4.41 11.89 11.47
CA ASP A 147 4.65 10.79 10.51
C ASP A 147 3.44 9.82 10.50
N PRO A 148 2.54 9.91 9.51
CA PRO A 148 1.31 9.12 9.48
C PRO A 148 1.53 7.62 9.19
N TYR A 149 2.78 7.21 8.92
CA TYR A 149 3.18 5.82 8.67
C TYR A 149 3.66 5.08 9.92
N LEU A 150 3.77 5.77 11.07
CA LEU A 150 4.05 5.14 12.35
C LEU A 150 2.75 4.64 13.00
N PHE A 151 2.75 3.39 13.43
CA PHE A 151 1.62 2.75 14.11
C PHE A 151 2.16 1.86 15.24
N ASP A 152 1.37 1.76 16.30
CA ASP A 152 1.60 0.83 17.40
C ASP A 152 0.56 -0.31 17.30
N THR A 153 1.04 -1.55 17.29
CA THR A 153 0.18 -2.75 17.22
C THR A 153 -0.18 -3.29 18.61
N GLU A 154 0.31 -2.72 19.71
CA GLU A 154 0.19 -3.28 21.06
C GLU A 154 -1.12 -2.94 21.80
N ALA A 155 -2.02 -2.18 21.18
CA ALA A 155 -3.32 -1.89 21.77
C ALA A 155 -4.43 -2.69 21.05
N ASN A 156 -5.44 -3.16 21.80
CA ASN A 156 -6.68 -3.83 21.35
C ASN A 156 -7.57 -2.88 20.52
N VAL A 157 -7.01 -2.29 19.48
CA VAL A 157 -7.61 -1.26 18.62
C VAL A 157 -8.17 -1.98 17.40
N ARG A 158 -9.39 -1.60 16.99
CA ARG A 158 -9.99 -2.18 15.78
C ARG A 158 -9.30 -1.59 14.56
N PHE A 159 -9.25 -2.32 13.46
CA PHE A 159 -8.59 -1.84 12.23
C PHE A 159 -9.10 -0.45 11.80
N LEU A 160 -10.41 -0.20 11.90
CA LEU A 160 -11.03 1.07 11.51
C LEU A 160 -10.78 2.24 12.48
N ASP A 161 -10.19 1.99 13.64
CA ASP A 161 -9.85 3.03 14.61
C ASP A 161 -8.47 3.68 14.31
N TYR A 162 -7.66 3.05 13.44
CA TYR A 162 -6.41 3.62 12.92
C TYR A 162 -6.69 4.70 11.85
N GLY A 163 -5.77 5.66 11.71
CA GLY A 163 -5.82 6.64 10.60
C GLY A 163 -5.67 5.97 9.23
N TYR A 164 -6.07 6.65 8.14
CA TYR A 164 -6.12 6.02 6.82
C TYR A 164 -4.76 5.53 6.30
N GLU A 165 -3.69 6.30 6.53
CA GLU A 165 -2.32 5.91 6.17
C GLU A 165 -1.81 4.76 7.05
N GLN A 166 -2.17 4.74 8.33
CA GLN A 166 -1.82 3.66 9.25
C GLN A 166 -2.51 2.35 8.83
N GLN A 167 -3.79 2.40 8.45
CA GLN A 167 -4.51 1.25 7.89
C GLN A 167 -3.80 0.69 6.66
N ALA A 168 -3.37 1.56 5.74
CA ALA A 168 -2.63 1.14 4.54
C ALA A 168 -1.25 0.56 4.89
N SER A 169 -0.55 1.16 5.86
CA SER A 169 0.74 0.65 6.36
C SER A 169 0.62 -0.69 7.09
N LEU A 170 -0.50 -0.94 7.78
CA LEU A 170 -0.78 -2.24 8.42
C LEU A 170 -0.98 -3.34 7.37
N VAL A 171 -1.70 -3.05 6.29
CA VAL A 171 -1.89 -3.99 5.16
C VAL A 171 -0.57 -4.23 4.41
N GLU A 172 0.23 -3.18 4.23
CA GLU A 172 1.58 -3.27 3.67
C GLU A 172 2.51 -4.16 4.53
N GLU A 173 2.54 -3.93 5.84
CA GLU A 173 3.32 -4.70 6.80
C GLU A 173 2.87 -6.16 6.83
N TYR A 174 1.56 -6.42 6.76
CA TYR A 174 1.03 -7.78 6.70
C TYR A 174 1.53 -8.53 5.47
N LEU A 175 1.52 -7.91 4.28
CA LEU A 175 2.08 -8.55 3.08
C LEU A 175 3.55 -8.89 3.28
N CYS A 176 4.35 -7.98 3.83
CA CYS A 176 5.77 -8.21 4.11
C CYS A 176 5.97 -9.41 5.04
N CYS A 177 5.21 -9.45 6.14
CA CYS A 177 5.29 -10.51 7.13
C CYS A 177 4.80 -11.86 6.60
N GLN A 178 3.67 -11.88 5.91
CA GLN A 178 3.12 -13.10 5.32
C GLN A 178 4.08 -13.71 4.29
N VAL A 179 4.82 -12.88 3.55
CA VAL A 179 5.79 -13.34 2.55
C VAL A 179 7.09 -13.85 3.19
N LEU A 180 7.60 -13.19 4.24
CA LEU A 180 8.94 -13.45 4.75
C LEU A 180 8.98 -14.31 6.02
N ASP A 181 7.92 -14.30 6.81
CA ASP A 181 7.83 -14.97 8.11
C ASP A 181 6.35 -15.28 8.44
N PRO A 182 5.70 -16.19 7.66
CA PRO A 182 4.27 -16.48 7.79
C PRO A 182 3.86 -17.04 9.15
N GLU A 183 4.80 -17.67 9.87
CA GLU A 183 4.57 -18.22 11.22
C GLU A 183 4.91 -17.22 12.35
N GLY A 184 5.39 -16.01 12.00
CA GLY A 184 5.75 -14.97 12.95
C GLY A 184 4.56 -14.48 13.78
N ALA A 185 4.80 -14.17 15.06
CA ALA A 185 3.73 -13.74 15.97
C ALA A 185 3.08 -12.42 15.50
N ARG A 186 3.85 -11.51 14.90
CA ARG A 186 3.30 -10.29 14.30
C ARG A 186 2.42 -10.61 13.09
N THR A 187 2.79 -11.58 12.27
CA THR A 187 1.99 -12.01 11.12
C THR A 187 0.60 -12.44 11.56
N ALA A 188 0.52 -13.29 12.59
CA ALA A 188 -0.76 -13.73 13.17
C ALA A 188 -1.58 -12.55 13.74
N ARG A 189 -0.93 -11.60 14.45
CA ARG A 189 -1.60 -10.40 14.97
C ARG A 189 -2.18 -9.53 13.85
N LEU A 190 -1.39 -9.27 12.80
CA LEU A 190 -1.81 -8.48 11.65
C LEU A 190 -2.94 -9.16 10.87
N GLN A 191 -2.86 -10.49 10.68
CA GLN A 191 -3.94 -11.26 10.06
C GLN A 191 -5.24 -11.12 10.86
N GLY A 192 -5.18 -11.28 12.19
CA GLY A 192 -6.34 -11.12 13.06
C GLY A 192 -6.94 -9.72 13.03
N LEU A 193 -6.09 -8.68 12.94
CA LEU A 193 -6.51 -7.28 12.86
C LEU A 193 -7.17 -6.97 11.50
N ILE A 194 -6.53 -7.32 10.39
CA ILE A 194 -7.01 -7.03 9.03
C ILE A 194 -8.26 -7.83 8.69
N SER A 195 -8.35 -9.08 9.17
CA SER A 195 -9.51 -9.95 8.95
C SER A 195 -10.80 -9.46 9.63
N GLN A 196 -10.76 -8.38 10.41
CA GLN A 196 -11.95 -7.71 10.93
C GLN A 196 -12.80 -7.08 9.81
N VAL A 197 -12.17 -6.67 8.71
CA VAL A 197 -12.83 -5.92 7.62
C VAL A 197 -12.45 -6.37 6.21
N MET A 198 -11.39 -7.18 6.07
CA MET A 198 -10.95 -7.79 4.82
C MET A 198 -11.00 -9.31 4.93
N THR A 199 -10.74 -10.01 3.83
CA THR A 199 -10.68 -11.49 3.80
C THR A 199 -9.40 -11.93 3.12
N PRO A 200 -8.23 -11.77 3.78
CA PRO A 200 -6.95 -12.17 3.21
C PRO A 200 -6.91 -13.69 3.04
N GLY A 201 -6.75 -14.14 1.79
CA GLY A 201 -6.50 -15.52 1.42
C GLY A 201 -5.02 -15.81 1.19
N ASP A 202 -4.74 -17.01 0.68
CA ASP A 202 -3.37 -17.45 0.41
C ASP A 202 -2.71 -16.56 -0.65
N LEU A 203 -1.46 -16.15 -0.40
CA LEU A 203 -0.67 -15.40 -1.35
C LEU A 203 -0.22 -16.29 -2.53
N PRO A 204 0.14 -15.70 -3.69
CA PRO A 204 0.68 -16.46 -4.80
C PRO A 204 1.97 -17.18 -4.40
N ASP A 205 2.11 -18.44 -4.78
CA ASP A 205 3.36 -19.20 -4.58
C ASP A 205 4.40 -18.76 -5.63
N VAL A 206 5.11 -17.67 -5.31
CA VAL A 206 6.12 -17.07 -6.17
C VAL A 206 7.33 -16.62 -5.35
N GLN A 207 8.52 -16.81 -5.92
CA GLN A 207 9.74 -16.32 -5.30
C GLN A 207 9.77 -14.78 -5.27
N VAL A 208 10.30 -14.24 -4.18
CA VAL A 208 10.31 -12.80 -3.94
C VAL A 208 11.70 -12.18 -4.11
N LEU A 209 11.73 -11.05 -4.83
CA LEU A 209 12.89 -10.19 -4.98
C LEU A 209 12.87 -9.14 -3.86
N LEU A 210 13.90 -9.20 -3.01
CA LEU A 210 14.15 -8.24 -1.94
C LEU A 210 14.93 -7.01 -2.47
N PRO A 211 14.79 -5.85 -1.82
CA PRO A 211 15.39 -4.61 -2.32
C PRO A 211 16.92 -4.59 -2.22
N TRP A 212 17.52 -5.45 -1.39
CA TRP A 212 18.97 -5.62 -1.28
C TRP A 212 19.33 -7.00 -0.69
N ARG A 213 20.62 -7.35 -0.72
CA ARG A 213 21.11 -8.68 -0.29
C ARG A 213 21.27 -8.85 1.22
N GLY A 214 21.31 -7.75 1.99
CA GLY A 214 21.57 -7.78 3.44
C GLY A 214 20.34 -7.99 4.32
N VAL A 215 19.21 -8.42 3.76
CA VAL A 215 17.98 -8.61 4.53
C VAL A 215 18.10 -9.84 5.45
N GLU A 216 17.94 -9.62 6.75
CA GLU A 216 17.85 -10.67 7.75
C GLU A 216 16.38 -11.10 7.91
N ARG A 217 16.06 -12.32 7.47
CA ARG A 217 14.70 -12.86 7.52
C ARG A 217 14.33 -13.50 8.86
N ALA A 218 15.32 -13.97 9.62
CA ALA A 218 15.09 -14.69 10.87
C ALA A 218 14.38 -13.76 11.87
N GLY A 219 13.17 -14.17 12.29
CA GLY A 219 12.34 -13.39 13.22
C GLY A 219 12.02 -11.99 12.72
N ILE A 220 11.90 -11.79 11.40
CA ILE A 220 11.58 -10.46 10.85
C ILE A 220 10.21 -9.98 11.32
N CYS A 221 9.29 -10.91 11.60
CA CYS A 221 7.94 -10.67 12.12
C CYS A 221 7.65 -11.45 13.42
N GLY A 222 8.67 -11.60 14.25
CA GLY A 222 8.55 -12.11 15.62
C GLY A 222 7.67 -11.26 16.54
#